data_AF-A0A3B6VBQ9-F1
#
_entry.id   AF-A0A3B6VBQ9-F1
#
_cell.length_a   1.000
_cell.length_b   1.000
_cell.length_c   1.000
_cell.angle_alpha   90.00
_cell.angle_beta   90.00
_cell.angle_gamma   90.00
#
_symmetry.space_group_name_H-M   'P 1'
#
loop_
_entity.id
_entity.type
_entity.pdbx_description
1 polymer ?
#
loop_
_entity_poly.entity_id
_entity_poly.type
_entity_poly.pdbx_seq_one_letter_code
_entity_poly.pdbx_strand_id
1 'polypeptide(L)'
;MYKIYYASVIIILFIISCNDKKLESKQYRLNIAETNEVINIKSRNFDGISLIKNSSFTAYPNITINELLSPFSSVEWQDFISEDDYNRYIDIVARYDTNEYIIQFQVTDQYRWELYAFEINKTPYTIDIVANELYKLYTNK
;
A
#
# COMPACT_ATOMS: atom_id res chain seq x y z
N MET A 1 53.87 40.11 -1.60
CA MET A 1 52.41 39.88 -1.63
C MET A 1 52.15 38.40 -1.35
N TYR A 2 51.43 38.12 -0.26
CA TYR A 2 50.94 36.80 0.18
C TYR A 2 50.05 36.16 -0.93
N LYS A 3 49.88 34.84 -1.10
CA LYS A 3 49.72 33.74 -0.14
C LYS A 3 49.84 32.38 -0.89
N ILE A 4 50.38 31.37 -0.21
CA ILE A 4 50.28 29.93 -0.51
C ILE A 4 48.84 29.45 -0.21
N TYR A 5 48.33 28.38 -0.85
CA TYR A 5 47.87 27.13 -0.20
C TYR A 5 47.30 26.10 -1.19
N TYR A 6 47.86 24.89 -1.10
CA TYR A 6 47.30 23.60 -1.51
C TYR A 6 45.89 23.41 -0.93
N ALA A 7 45.02 22.68 -1.64
CA ALA A 7 44.28 21.54 -1.06
C ALA A 7 43.39 20.81 -2.09
N SER A 8 43.65 19.51 -2.16
CA SER A 8 42.70 18.40 -2.29
C SER A 8 41.62 18.41 -3.38
N VAL A 9 41.85 17.51 -4.34
CA VAL A 9 40.83 16.78 -5.07
C VAL A 9 39.98 16.01 -4.06
N ILE A 10 38.79 16.53 -3.76
CA ILE A 10 37.76 15.77 -3.03
C ILE A 10 37.03 14.92 -4.07
N ILE A 11 37.40 13.65 -4.13
CA ILE A 11 36.57 12.58 -4.67
C ILE A 11 35.34 12.51 -3.76
N ILE A 12 34.22 13.09 -4.20
CA ILE A 12 32.94 12.86 -3.55
C ILE A 12 32.55 11.42 -3.89
N LEU A 13 32.85 10.54 -2.94
CA LEU A 13 32.38 9.16 -2.90
C LEU A 13 30.86 9.14 -3.04
N PHE A 14 30.41 8.44 -4.08
CA PHE A 14 29.09 7.86 -4.17
C PHE A 14 28.81 7.06 -2.89
N ILE A 15 28.07 7.66 -1.97
CA ILE A 15 27.22 6.90 -1.06
C ILE A 15 25.81 7.43 -1.26
N ILE A 16 25.26 7.15 -2.45
CA ILE A 16 23.84 6.85 -2.47
C ILE A 16 23.77 5.50 -1.78
N SER A 17 23.57 5.52 -0.47
CA SER A 17 22.98 4.40 0.24
C SER A 17 21.63 4.19 -0.45
N CYS A 18 21.63 3.41 -1.53
CA CYS A 18 20.46 2.72 -2.02
C CYS A 18 20.11 1.72 -0.93
N ASN A 19 19.45 2.23 0.11
CA ASN A 19 18.36 1.47 0.65
C ASN A 19 17.39 1.44 -0.52
N ASP A 20 17.51 0.42 -1.38
CA ASP A 20 16.56 0.15 -2.44
C ASP A 20 15.25 -0.12 -1.72
N LYS A 21 14.53 0.95 -1.36
CA LYS A 21 13.11 0.87 -1.14
C LYS A 21 12.62 0.35 -2.47
N LYS A 22 12.38 -0.97 -2.54
CA LYS A 22 11.73 -1.59 -3.68
C LYS A 22 10.56 -0.67 -3.99
N LEU A 23 10.60 -0.02 -5.15
CA LEU A 23 9.52 0.84 -5.56
C LEU A 23 8.29 -0.06 -5.60
N GLU A 24 7.35 0.16 -4.70
CA GLU A 24 6.11 -0.59 -4.71
C GLU A 24 5.38 -0.29 -6.02
N SER A 25 4.83 -1.33 -6.63
CA SER A 25 3.99 -1.13 -7.79
C SER A 25 2.78 -0.31 -7.38
N LYS A 26 2.37 0.67 -8.19
CA LYS A 26 1.12 1.38 -7.91
C LYS A 26 -0.08 0.45 -8.05
N GLN A 27 0.00 -0.50 -8.99
CA GLN A 27 -1.02 -1.51 -9.25
C GLN A 27 -0.55 -2.90 -8.78
N TYR A 28 -1.42 -3.59 -8.07
CA TYR A 28 -1.19 -4.91 -7.49
C TYR A 28 -2.13 -5.92 -8.14
N ARG A 29 -1.72 -7.19 -8.09
CA ARG A 29 -2.48 -8.32 -8.62
C ARG A 29 -2.76 -9.29 -7.50
N LEU A 30 -3.94 -9.88 -7.52
CA LEU A 30 -4.29 -11.04 -6.71
C LEU A 30 -3.33 -12.22 -6.97
N ASN A 31 -3.17 -13.05 -5.94
CA ASN A 31 -2.45 -14.33 -6.01
C ASN A 31 -3.27 -15.44 -6.69
N ILE A 32 -4.10 -15.12 -7.70
CA ILE A 32 -4.92 -16.09 -8.45
C ILE A 32 -4.65 -16.02 -9.95
N ALA A 33 -4.85 -17.16 -10.63
CA ALA A 33 -4.74 -17.25 -12.08
C ALA A 33 -5.87 -16.44 -12.75
N GLU A 34 -5.51 -15.69 -13.78
CA GLU A 34 -6.48 -14.98 -14.62
C GLU A 34 -7.29 -15.99 -15.43
N THR A 35 -8.60 -15.80 -15.49
CA THR A 35 -9.49 -16.54 -16.38
C THR A 35 -9.91 -15.62 -17.53
N ASN A 36 -10.48 -16.21 -18.59
CA ASN A 36 -11.03 -15.44 -19.71
C ASN A 36 -12.40 -14.82 -19.40
N GLU A 37 -12.94 -15.06 -18.20
CA GLU A 37 -14.22 -14.48 -17.79
C GLU A 37 -14.03 -13.01 -17.45
N VAL A 38 -14.93 -12.14 -17.94
CA VAL A 38 -14.92 -10.71 -17.63
C VAL A 38 -16.03 -10.42 -16.64
N ILE A 39 -15.67 -10.18 -15.38
CA ILE A 39 -16.58 -9.82 -14.30
C ILE A 39 -16.75 -8.30 -14.28
N ASN A 40 -18.01 -7.86 -14.23
CA ASN A 40 -18.32 -6.46 -14.03
C ASN A 40 -18.06 -6.05 -12.58
N ILE A 41 -16.90 -5.43 -12.33
CA ILE A 41 -16.52 -4.95 -10.99
C ILE A 41 -17.42 -3.84 -10.45
N LYS A 42 -18.27 -3.21 -11.27
CA LYS A 42 -19.26 -2.19 -10.84
C LYS A 42 -20.60 -2.82 -10.45
N SER A 43 -20.75 -4.13 -10.60
CA SER A 43 -21.94 -4.85 -10.16
C SER A 43 -22.02 -4.90 -8.63
N ARG A 44 -23.23 -4.76 -8.08
CA ARG A 44 -23.48 -5.01 -6.64
C ARG A 44 -23.14 -6.43 -6.20
N ASN A 45 -23.01 -7.37 -7.14
CA ASN A 45 -22.67 -8.77 -6.85
C ASN A 45 -21.15 -9.02 -6.82
N PHE A 46 -20.33 -8.05 -7.22
CA PHE A 46 -18.87 -8.20 -7.10
C PHE A 46 -18.45 -7.95 -5.66
N ASP A 47 -17.70 -8.90 -5.09
CA ASP A 47 -17.20 -8.86 -3.72
C ASP A 47 -15.79 -8.26 -3.67
N GLY A 48 -15.73 -6.92 -3.61
CA GLY A 48 -14.45 -6.20 -3.57
C GLY A 48 -13.71 -6.34 -2.24
N ILE A 49 -14.44 -6.57 -1.14
CA ILE A 49 -13.80 -6.79 0.17
C ILE A 49 -13.02 -8.10 0.16
N SER A 50 -13.63 -9.19 -0.32
CA SER A 50 -12.92 -10.48 -0.42
C SER A 50 -11.75 -10.42 -1.40
N LEU A 51 -11.85 -9.64 -2.48
CA LEU A 51 -10.73 -9.38 -3.38
C LEU A 51 -9.54 -8.80 -2.62
N ILE A 52 -9.73 -7.71 -1.86
CA ILE A 52 -8.64 -7.07 -1.12
C ILE A 52 -8.14 -7.95 0.02
N LYS A 53 -9.03 -8.54 0.83
CA LYS A 53 -8.65 -9.41 1.96
C LYS A 53 -7.69 -10.54 1.56
N ASN A 54 -7.95 -11.17 0.41
CA ASN A 54 -7.19 -12.32 -0.07
C ASN A 54 -5.98 -11.94 -0.96
N SER A 55 -5.77 -10.64 -1.20
CA SER A 55 -4.62 -10.14 -1.96
C SER A 55 -3.38 -9.98 -1.08
N SER A 56 -2.22 -9.80 -1.73
CA SER A 56 -0.94 -9.51 -1.08
C SER A 56 -0.28 -8.31 -1.75
N PHE A 57 0.52 -7.56 -0.98
CA PHE A 57 1.43 -6.56 -1.54
C PHE A 57 2.60 -7.24 -2.27
N THR A 58 3.16 -6.57 -3.28
CA THR A 58 4.27 -7.12 -4.08
C THR A 58 5.53 -7.35 -3.23
N ALA A 59 5.83 -6.48 -2.26
CA ALA A 59 6.95 -6.73 -1.34
C ALA A 59 6.72 -7.90 -0.37
N TYR A 60 5.46 -8.26 -0.09
CA TYR A 60 5.08 -9.28 0.88
C TYR A 60 4.11 -10.31 0.25
N PRO A 61 4.54 -11.05 -0.79
CA PRO A 61 3.63 -11.87 -1.61
C PRO A 61 3.06 -13.09 -0.87
N ASN A 62 3.67 -13.50 0.24
CA ASN A 62 3.29 -14.68 1.01
C ASN A 62 2.40 -14.35 2.22
N ILE A 63 1.96 -13.10 2.37
CA ILE A 63 1.11 -12.64 3.47
C ILE A 63 -0.05 -11.86 2.88
N THR A 64 -1.28 -12.25 3.21
CA THR A 64 -2.47 -11.54 2.74
C THR A 64 -2.65 -10.21 3.45
N ILE A 65 -3.41 -9.29 2.85
CA ILE A 65 -3.79 -8.01 3.50
C ILE A 65 -4.56 -8.31 4.79
N ASN A 66 -5.44 -9.31 4.78
CA ASN A 66 -6.16 -9.71 5.98
C ASN A 66 -5.22 -10.18 7.11
N GLU A 67 -4.17 -10.93 6.79
CA GLU A 67 -3.15 -11.34 7.77
C GLU A 67 -2.32 -10.15 8.27
N LEU A 68 -1.94 -9.22 7.40
CA LEU A 68 -1.22 -8.00 7.77
C LEU A 68 -2.01 -7.13 8.76
N LEU A 69 -3.33 -7.17 8.67
CA LEU A 69 -4.23 -6.43 9.57
C LEU A 69 -4.55 -7.18 10.87
N SER A 70 -4.06 -8.41 11.06
CA SER A 70 -4.32 -9.20 12.29
C SER A 70 -3.87 -8.56 13.62
N PRO A 71 -2.85 -7.67 13.70
CA PRO A 71 -2.49 -7.02 14.96
C PRO A 71 -3.46 -5.92 15.40
N PHE A 72 -4.32 -5.42 14.51
CA PHE A 72 -5.20 -4.30 14.81
C PHE A 72 -6.33 -4.74 15.74
N SER A 73 -6.63 -3.92 16.74
CA SER A 73 -7.67 -4.22 17.73
C SER A 73 -9.08 -4.13 17.15
N SER A 74 -9.25 -3.38 16.06
CA SER A 74 -10.49 -3.29 15.29
C SER A 74 -10.18 -3.04 13.82
N VAL A 75 -10.95 -3.67 12.93
CA VAL A 75 -10.84 -3.49 11.48
C VAL A 75 -12.25 -3.45 10.88
N GLU A 76 -12.62 -2.32 10.30
CA GLU A 76 -13.89 -2.10 9.62
C GLU A 76 -13.63 -1.96 8.11
N TRP A 77 -14.48 -2.58 7.30
CA TRP A 77 -14.35 -2.61 5.84
C TRP A 77 -15.57 -1.97 5.20
N GLN A 78 -15.35 -1.13 4.20
CA GLN A 78 -16.42 -0.50 3.43
C GLN A 78 -16.17 -0.69 1.93
N ASP A 79 -17.20 -1.10 1.19
CA ASP A 79 -17.17 -1.25 -0.26
C ASP A 79 -18.17 -0.26 -0.86
N PHE A 80 -17.71 0.60 -1.77
CA PHE A 80 -18.55 1.58 -2.43
C PHE A 80 -18.07 1.89 -3.85
N ILE A 81 -19.00 2.44 -4.64
CA ILE A 81 -18.70 3.06 -5.92
C ILE A 81 -18.78 4.57 -5.69
N SER A 82 -17.69 5.28 -5.96
CA SER A 82 -17.64 6.73 -5.82
C SER A 82 -18.57 7.41 -6.84
N GLU A 83 -19.28 8.44 -6.39
CA GLU A 83 -20.17 9.24 -7.26
C GLU A 83 -19.37 10.18 -8.18
N ASP A 84 -18.15 10.54 -7.79
CA ASP A 84 -17.34 11.54 -8.49
C ASP A 84 -16.70 10.98 -9.76
N ASP A 85 -16.19 9.75 -9.71
CA ASP A 85 -15.40 9.13 -10.79
C ASP A 85 -15.91 7.75 -11.20
N TYR A 86 -16.98 7.25 -10.57
CA TYR A 86 -17.55 5.92 -10.78
C TYR A 86 -16.54 4.78 -10.55
N ASN A 87 -15.44 5.04 -9.84
CA ASN A 87 -14.49 4.03 -9.43
C ASN A 87 -14.99 3.25 -8.20
N ARG A 88 -14.53 2.00 -8.06
CA ARG A 88 -14.92 1.16 -6.92
C ARG A 88 -13.78 1.17 -5.93
N TYR A 89 -14.11 1.50 -4.70
CA TYR A 89 -13.15 1.68 -3.62
C TYR A 89 -13.49 0.77 -2.46
N ILE A 90 -12.43 0.28 -1.82
CA ILE A 90 -12.50 -0.47 -0.58
C ILE A 90 -11.74 0.32 0.47
N ASP A 91 -12.46 0.79 1.48
CA ASP A 91 -11.87 1.48 2.61
C ASP A 91 -11.71 0.52 3.77
N ILE A 92 -10.59 0.68 4.48
CA ILE A 92 -10.31 0.01 5.73
C ILE A 92 -10.11 1.09 6.78
N VAL A 93 -10.89 1.03 7.85
CA VAL A 93 -10.64 1.80 9.07
C VAL A 93 -10.17 0.83 10.14
N ALA A 94 -8.91 0.94 10.54
CA ALA A 94 -8.29 0.03 11.48
C ALA A 94 -7.68 0.78 12.67
N ARG A 95 -7.70 0.18 13.87
CA ARG A 95 -7.10 0.77 15.08
C ARG A 95 -5.97 -0.08 15.63
N TYR A 96 -4.86 0.57 15.94
CA TYR A 96 -3.69 -0.02 16.57
C TYR A 96 -3.15 0.97 17.61
N ASP A 97 -3.03 0.54 18.87
CA ASP A 97 -2.79 1.41 20.01
C ASP A 97 -3.75 2.62 20.04
N THR A 98 -3.21 3.84 20.04
CA THR A 98 -3.97 5.10 20.02
C THR A 98 -4.19 5.65 18.61
N ASN A 99 -3.74 4.93 17.58
CA ASN A 99 -3.76 5.39 16.20
C ASN A 99 -4.91 4.77 15.41
N GLU A 100 -5.57 5.61 14.62
CA GLU A 100 -6.53 5.20 13.59
C GLU A 100 -5.84 5.24 12.23
N TYR A 101 -5.96 4.16 11.47
CA TYR A 101 -5.40 4.00 10.14
C TYR A 101 -6.54 3.91 9.15
N ILE A 102 -6.50 4.73 8.11
CA ILE A 102 -7.45 4.68 6.99
C ILE A 102 -6.67 4.28 5.74
N ILE A 103 -7.08 3.19 5.10
CA ILE A 103 -6.41 2.65 3.92
C ILE A 103 -7.45 2.47 2.83
N GLN A 104 -7.28 3.17 1.71
CA GLN A 104 -8.20 3.13 0.58
C GLN A 104 -7.56 2.39 -0.59
N PHE A 105 -8.26 1.40 -1.10
CA PHE A 105 -7.89 0.62 -2.27
C PHE A 105 -8.84 0.95 -3.42
N GLN A 106 -8.31 1.15 -4.63
CA GLN A 106 -9.13 1.24 -5.84
C GLN A 106 -9.10 -0.10 -6.57
N VAL A 107 -10.28 -0.65 -6.86
CA VAL A 107 -10.40 -1.86 -7.69
C VAL A 107 -10.35 -1.45 -9.16
N THR A 108 -9.32 -1.91 -9.86
CA THR A 108 -9.09 -1.60 -11.29
C THR A 108 -9.71 -2.65 -12.20
N ASP A 109 -9.70 -3.92 -11.79
CA ASP A 109 -10.48 -5.01 -12.38
C ASP A 109 -10.66 -6.15 -11.37
N GLN A 110 -11.19 -7.29 -11.83
CA GLN A 110 -11.49 -8.47 -11.02
C GLN A 110 -10.25 -9.18 -10.42
N TYR A 111 -9.05 -8.77 -10.80
CA TYR A 111 -7.77 -9.31 -10.34
C TYR A 111 -6.82 -8.25 -9.80
N ARG A 112 -7.01 -6.98 -10.18
CA ARG A 112 -6.05 -5.91 -9.95
C ARG A 112 -6.65 -4.77 -9.15
N TRP A 113 -5.86 -4.23 -8.24
CA TRP A 113 -6.20 -3.10 -7.38
C TRP A 113 -5.00 -2.21 -7.18
N GLU A 114 -5.20 -0.98 -6.73
CA GLU A 114 -4.13 -0.06 -6.35
C GLU A 114 -4.37 0.54 -4.97
N LEU A 115 -3.28 0.91 -4.30
CA LEU A 115 -3.38 1.78 -3.12
C LEU A 115 -3.67 3.19 -3.60
N TYR A 116 -4.78 3.75 -3.14
CA TYR A 116 -5.22 5.06 -3.58
C TYR A 116 -4.93 6.14 -2.54
N ALA A 117 -5.23 5.86 -1.26
CA ALA A 117 -4.95 6.78 -0.16
C ALA A 117 -4.56 6.04 1.11
N PHE A 118 -3.82 6.75 1.97
CA PHE A 118 -3.43 6.27 3.29
C PHE A 118 -3.39 7.43 4.27
N GLU A 119 -4.01 7.24 5.43
CA GLU A 119 -4.03 8.22 6.51
C GLU A 119 -3.74 7.56 7.86
N ILE A 120 -3.10 8.33 8.75
CA ILE A 120 -2.95 7.99 10.16
C ILE A 120 -3.48 9.17 10.97
N ASN A 121 -4.45 8.94 11.84
CA ASN A 121 -5.13 9.99 12.61
C ASN A 121 -5.60 11.16 11.73
N LYS A 122 -6.21 10.85 10.57
CA LYS A 122 -6.69 11.83 9.57
C LYS A 122 -5.59 12.68 8.92
N THR A 123 -4.33 12.33 9.13
CA THR A 123 -3.20 12.96 8.43
C THR A 123 -2.85 12.10 7.23
N PRO A 124 -2.86 12.64 5.99
CA PRO A 124 -2.52 11.87 4.80
C PRO A 124 -1.02 11.58 4.71
N TYR A 125 -0.68 10.39 4.24
CA TYR A 125 0.68 9.92 4.00
C TYR A 125 0.82 9.38 2.58
N THR A 126 2.07 9.25 2.11
CA THR A 126 2.34 8.56 0.84
C THR A 126 1.94 7.09 0.91
N ILE A 127 1.41 6.54 -0.18
CA ILE A 127 1.04 5.13 -0.27
C ILE A 127 2.26 4.20 -0.29
N ASP A 128 3.44 4.70 -0.68
CA ASP A 128 4.66 3.89 -0.82
C ASP A 128 5.17 3.30 0.51
N ILE A 129 4.70 3.82 1.64
CA ILE A 129 5.08 3.32 2.97
C ILE A 129 4.12 2.25 3.51
N VAL A 130 2.91 2.13 2.96
CA VAL A 130 1.81 1.34 3.56
C VAL A 130 2.19 -0.10 3.78
N ALA A 131 2.66 -0.80 2.73
CA ALA A 131 3.04 -2.21 2.82
C ALA A 131 4.08 -2.45 3.92
N ASN A 132 5.10 -1.59 3.99
CA ASN A 132 6.15 -1.68 4.99
C ASN A 132 5.67 -1.36 6.40
N GLU A 133 4.83 -0.35 6.57
CA GLU A 133 4.27 0.00 7.88
C GLU A 133 3.35 -1.11 8.41
N LEU A 134 2.46 -1.65 7.57
CA LEU A 134 1.61 -2.77 7.95
C LEU A 134 2.45 -4.01 8.31
N TYR A 135 3.50 -4.30 7.55
CA TYR A 135 4.38 -5.44 7.85
C TYR A 135 5.16 -5.27 9.16
N LYS A 136 5.63 -4.05 9.49
CA LYS A 136 6.26 -3.76 10.78
C LYS A 136 5.30 -4.02 11.94
N LEU A 137 4.05 -3.54 11.84
CA LEU A 137 3.02 -3.80 12.84
C LEU A 137 2.73 -5.30 12.97
N TYR A 138 2.68 -6.02 11.84
CA TYR A 138 2.48 -7.47 11.81
C TYR A 138 3.60 -8.27 12.48
N THR A 139 4.85 -7.82 12.38
CA THR A 139 6.03 -8.54 12.90
C THR A 139 6.43 -8.13 14.31
N ASN A 140 6.05 -6.95 14.78
CA ASN A 140 6.28 -6.47 16.16
C ASN A 140 5.30 -7.07 17.19
N LYS A 141 4.77 -8.28 16.92
CA LYS A 141 3.85 -9.02 17.80
C LYS A 141 4.52 -9.49 19.09
#